data_AF-A0A350NLG4-F1
#
_entry.id   AF-A0A350NLG4-F1
#
_cell.length_a   1.000
_cell.length_b   1.000
_cell.length_c   1.000
_cell.angle_alpha   90.00
_cell.angle_beta   90.00
_cell.angle_gamma   90.00
#
_symmetry.space_group_name_H-M   'P 1'
#
loop_
_entity.id
_entity.type
_entity.pdbx_description
1 polymer ?
#
loop_
_entity_poly.entity_id
_entity_poly.type
_entity_poly.pdbx_seq_one_letter_code
_entity_poly.pdbx_strand_id
1 'polypeptide(L)'
;LFTEDSNAFDGIKDARTLPKETPEQIDARKQAIEAATKVAIQVPLKTMRACANAIRLAAVVAEKGNATALSDVGVAALVLESGAHGARLNVLINLGGLVDRAFADSCLAEADAMMAQVCGIKERMLSDIEERLQQ
;
A
#
# COMPACT_ATOMS: atom_id res chain seq x y z
N LEU A 1 8.41 7.15 -2.16
CA LEU A 1 7.05 6.85 -1.65
C LEU A 1 6.37 8.05 -1.01
N PHE A 2 6.84 8.61 0.12
CA PHE A 2 6.19 9.80 0.72
C PHE A 2 6.06 10.98 -0.25
N THR A 3 7.16 11.41 -0.87
CA THR A 3 7.13 12.50 -1.88
C THR A 3 6.31 12.15 -3.11
N GLU A 4 6.33 10.88 -3.54
CA GLU A 4 5.51 10.42 -4.67
C GLU A 4 4.01 10.52 -4.34
N ASP A 5 3.61 10.23 -3.10
CA ASP A 5 2.22 10.29 -2.64
C ASP A 5 1.73 11.74 -2.59
N SER A 6 2.57 12.64 -2.08
CA SER A 6 2.30 14.09 -2.11
C SER A 6 2.13 14.60 -3.56
N ASN A 7 3.03 14.22 -4.46
CA ASN A 7 2.95 14.60 -5.87
C ASN A 7 1.70 14.02 -6.55
N ALA A 8 1.32 12.78 -6.23
CA ALA A 8 0.12 12.15 -6.79
C ALA A 8 -1.17 12.84 -6.30
N PHE A 9 -1.20 13.25 -5.03
CA PHE A 9 -2.30 14.03 -4.47
C PHE A 9 -2.42 15.41 -5.13
N ASP A 10 -1.29 16.10 -5.33
CA ASP A 10 -1.27 17.38 -6.05
C ASP A 10 -1.75 17.21 -7.49
N GLY A 11 -1.36 16.14 -8.18
CA GLY A 11 -1.87 15.81 -9.51
C GLY A 11 -3.40 15.66 -9.57
N ILE A 12 -4.03 15.07 -8.55
CA ILE A 12 -5.51 15.01 -8.46
C ILE A 12 -6.09 16.42 -8.28
N LYS A 13 -5.46 17.26 -7.47
CA LYS A 13 -5.93 18.64 -7.24
C LYS A 13 -5.86 19.45 -8.52
N ASP A 14 -4.75 19.39 -9.23
CA ASP A 14 -4.55 20.10 -10.49
C ASP A 14 -5.53 19.62 -11.57
N ALA A 15 -5.78 18.31 -11.66
CA ALA A 15 -6.79 17.78 -12.57
C ALA A 15 -8.21 18.30 -12.25
N ARG A 16 -8.51 18.51 -10.97
CA ARG A 16 -9.82 19.01 -10.52
C ARG A 16 -10.03 20.50 -10.80
N THR A 17 -8.95 21.30 -10.90
CA THR A 17 -9.01 22.74 -11.18
C THR A 17 -9.14 23.06 -12.68
N LEU A 18 -8.98 22.06 -13.56
CA LEU A 18 -9.14 22.26 -15.00
C LEU A 18 -10.51 22.87 -15.36
N PRO A 19 -10.58 23.66 -16.46
CA PRO A 19 -11.81 24.23 -16.99
C PRO A 19 -12.91 23.19 -17.25
N LYS A 20 -14.16 23.63 -17.27
CA LYS A 20 -15.34 22.75 -17.40
C LYS A 20 -16.55 23.43 -18.05
N GLU A 21 -16.31 24.46 -18.86
CA GLU A 21 -17.33 25.30 -19.49
C GLU A 21 -17.81 24.72 -20.83
N THR A 22 -16.94 24.02 -21.56
CA THR A 22 -17.29 23.37 -22.85
C THR A 22 -17.31 21.85 -22.74
N PRO A 23 -18.01 21.13 -23.65
CA PRO A 23 -17.98 19.67 -23.69
C PRO A 23 -16.57 19.09 -23.78
N GLU A 24 -15.69 19.71 -24.57
CA GLU A 24 -14.29 19.29 -24.75
C GLU A 24 -13.49 19.47 -23.46
N GLN A 25 -13.70 20.58 -22.74
CA GLN A 25 -13.06 20.83 -21.45
C GLN A 25 -13.53 19.84 -20.39
N ILE A 26 -14.83 19.53 -20.36
CA ILE A 26 -15.40 18.54 -19.43
C ILE A 26 -14.79 17.16 -19.67
N ASP A 27 -14.63 16.75 -20.94
CA ASP A 27 -14.04 15.46 -21.28
C ASP A 27 -12.54 15.41 -20.92
N ALA A 28 -11.77 16.42 -21.32
CA ALA A 28 -10.35 16.52 -20.98
C ALA A 28 -10.12 16.51 -19.46
N ARG A 29 -10.96 17.23 -18.70
CA ARG A 29 -10.94 17.24 -17.24
C ARG A 29 -11.22 15.86 -16.64
N LYS A 30 -12.21 15.13 -17.16
CA LYS A 30 -12.50 13.75 -16.71
C LYS A 30 -11.32 12.83 -16.95
N GLN A 31 -10.72 12.88 -18.14
CA GLN A 31 -9.55 12.06 -18.48
C GLN A 31 -8.35 12.37 -17.58
N ALA A 32 -8.10 13.67 -17.30
CA ALA A 32 -7.03 14.09 -16.40
C ALA A 32 -7.25 13.59 -14.95
N ILE A 33 -8.48 13.66 -14.44
CA ILE A 33 -8.83 13.16 -13.10
C ILE A 33 -8.62 11.64 -13.05
N GLU A 34 -9.12 10.90 -14.05
CA GLU A 34 -8.94 9.43 -14.12
C GLU A 34 -7.45 9.06 -14.13
N ALA A 35 -6.64 9.73 -14.95
CA ALA A 35 -5.19 9.48 -15.02
C ALA A 35 -4.48 9.79 -13.69
N ALA A 36 -4.79 10.92 -13.06
CA ALA A 36 -4.23 11.29 -11.76
C ALA A 36 -4.64 10.30 -10.66
N THR A 37 -5.90 9.85 -10.64
CA THR A 37 -6.38 8.84 -9.69
C THR A 37 -5.68 7.50 -9.87
N LYS A 38 -5.41 7.06 -11.11
CA LYS A 38 -4.60 5.85 -11.35
C LYS A 38 -3.21 5.96 -10.75
N VAL A 39 -2.55 7.13 -10.87
CA VAL A 39 -1.24 7.37 -10.23
C VAL A 39 -1.36 7.32 -8.70
N ALA A 40 -2.37 7.98 -8.14
CA ALA A 40 -2.61 8.00 -6.69
C ALA A 40 -2.95 6.63 -6.08
N ILE A 41 -3.39 5.65 -6.89
CA ILE A 41 -3.56 4.25 -6.47
C ILE A 41 -2.23 3.50 -6.52
N GLN A 42 -1.42 3.75 -7.56
CA GLN A 42 -0.17 3.03 -7.74
C GLN A 42 0.85 3.33 -6.65
N VAL A 43 0.90 4.55 -6.12
CA VAL A 43 1.84 4.91 -5.04
C VAL A 43 1.62 4.08 -3.76
N PRO A 44 0.41 4.03 -3.16
CA PRO A 44 0.18 3.19 -1.99
C PRO A 44 0.32 1.69 -2.31
N LEU A 45 0.01 1.22 -3.53
CA LEU A 45 0.35 -0.16 -3.92
C LEU A 45 1.85 -0.44 -3.85
N LYS A 46 2.71 0.51 -4.27
CA LYS A 46 4.17 0.36 -4.08
C LYS A 46 4.55 0.27 -2.59
N THR A 47 3.88 1.03 -1.72
CA THR A 47 4.08 0.92 -0.26
C THR A 47 3.71 -0.47 0.24
N MET A 48 2.56 -1.01 -0.17
CA MET A 48 2.14 -2.37 0.19
C MET A 48 3.15 -3.43 -0.30
N ARG A 49 3.66 -3.29 -1.54
CA ARG A 49 4.70 -4.18 -2.09
C ARG A 49 5.98 -4.11 -1.25
N ALA A 50 6.39 -2.91 -0.83
CA ALA A 50 7.54 -2.73 0.04
C ALA A 50 7.34 -3.41 1.40
N CYS A 51 6.16 -3.27 2.01
CA CYS A 51 5.82 -3.97 3.25
C CYS A 51 5.83 -5.49 3.09
N ALA A 52 5.21 -6.01 2.03
CA ALA A 52 5.16 -7.44 1.72
C ALA A 52 6.55 -8.05 1.44
N ASN A 53 7.46 -7.29 0.84
CA ASN A 53 8.85 -7.70 0.65
C ASN A 53 9.65 -7.62 1.96
N ALA A 54 9.54 -6.53 2.70
CA ALA A 54 10.28 -6.32 3.93
C ALA A 54 9.89 -7.34 5.01
N ILE A 55 8.62 -7.74 5.10
CA ILE A 55 8.20 -8.72 6.10
C ILE A 55 8.73 -10.13 5.81
N ARG A 56 8.90 -10.48 4.52
CA ARG A 56 9.61 -11.72 4.15
C ARG A 56 11.07 -11.69 4.59
N LEU A 57 11.73 -10.53 4.49
CA LEU A 57 13.10 -10.37 4.96
C LEU A 57 13.17 -10.40 6.49
N ALA A 58 12.21 -9.79 7.18
CA ALA A 58 12.09 -9.86 8.64
C ALA A 58 11.97 -11.32 9.13
N ALA A 59 11.20 -12.17 8.44
CA ALA A 59 11.11 -13.59 8.75
C ALA A 59 12.47 -14.32 8.61
N VAL A 60 13.27 -13.97 7.60
CA VAL A 60 14.63 -14.52 7.47
C VAL A 60 15.53 -14.09 8.64
N VAL A 61 15.39 -12.84 9.09
CA VAL A 61 16.14 -12.33 10.26
C VAL A 61 15.66 -13.00 11.55
N ALA A 62 14.37 -13.26 11.72
CA ALA A 62 13.85 -14.02 12.86
C ALA A 62 14.47 -15.42 12.93
N GLU A 63 14.57 -16.11 11.79
CA GLU A 63 15.08 -17.48 11.70
C GLU A 63 16.61 -17.54 11.86
N LYS A 64 17.36 -16.64 11.21
CA LYS A 64 18.81 -16.76 11.03
C LYS A 64 19.64 -15.67 11.69
N GLY A 65 18.98 -14.63 12.20
CA GLY A 65 19.62 -13.47 12.80
C GLY A 65 20.07 -13.70 14.24
N ASN A 66 20.52 -12.62 14.86
CA ASN A 66 20.92 -12.63 16.26
C ASN A 66 19.67 -12.78 17.16
N ALA A 67 19.68 -13.79 18.03
CA ALA A 67 18.60 -14.04 18.98
C ALA A 67 18.29 -12.83 19.88
N THR A 68 19.28 -11.98 20.19
CA THR A 68 19.05 -10.77 21.01
C THR A 68 18.23 -9.70 20.29
N ALA A 69 18.02 -9.83 18.97
CA ALA A 69 17.25 -8.89 18.16
C ALA A 69 15.81 -9.36 17.90
N LEU A 70 15.37 -10.49 18.47
CA LEU A 70 14.03 -11.04 18.19
C LEU A 70 12.90 -10.08 18.54
N SER A 71 13.02 -9.33 19.64
CA SER A 71 12.06 -8.28 19.99
C SER A 71 11.95 -7.20 18.91
N ASP A 72 13.07 -6.78 18.35
CA ASP A 72 13.11 -5.76 17.29
C ASP A 72 12.48 -6.28 16.00
N VAL A 73 12.67 -7.57 15.69
CA VAL A 73 12.01 -8.22 14.55
C VAL A 73 10.50 -8.31 14.76
N GLY A 74 10.04 -8.59 15.99
CA GLY A 74 8.63 -8.57 16.34
C GLY A 74 8.00 -7.18 16.15
N VAL A 75 8.69 -6.13 16.61
CA VAL A 75 8.27 -4.73 16.36
C VAL A 75 8.23 -4.42 14.87
N ALA A 76 9.24 -4.83 14.10
CA ALA A 76 9.26 -4.65 12.65
C ALA A 76 8.04 -5.30 11.98
N ALA A 77 7.65 -6.50 12.41
CA ALA A 77 6.46 -7.20 11.92
C ALA A 77 5.18 -6.35 12.04
N LEU A 78 4.96 -5.79 13.23
CA LEU A 78 3.79 -4.98 13.57
C LEU A 78 3.77 -3.66 12.78
N VAL A 79 4.93 -3.01 12.66
CA VAL A 79 5.07 -1.77 11.87
C VAL A 79 4.79 -2.02 10.39
N LEU A 80 5.29 -3.13 9.85
CA LEU A 80 5.08 -3.50 8.45
C LEU A 80 3.61 -3.83 8.16
N GLU A 81 2.93 -4.54 9.05
CA GLU A 81 1.48 -4.74 8.96
C GLU A 81 0.70 -3.42 9.00
N SER A 82 1.04 -2.56 9.97
CA SER A 82 0.39 -1.24 10.10
C SER A 82 0.59 -0.39 8.85
N GLY A 83 1.81 -0.39 8.29
CA GLY A 83 2.12 0.31 7.04
C GLY A 83 1.35 -0.24 5.83
N ALA A 84 1.22 -1.56 5.72
CA ALA A 84 0.44 -2.20 4.67
C ALA A 84 -1.05 -1.86 4.79
N HIS A 85 -1.61 -1.88 6.01
CA HIS A 85 -2.98 -1.47 6.27
C HIS A 85 -3.23 0.00 5.90
N GLY A 86 -2.35 0.90 6.35
CA GLY A 86 -2.45 2.33 6.02
C GLY A 86 -2.43 2.57 4.52
N ALA A 87 -1.52 1.92 3.80
CA ALA A 87 -1.45 2.01 2.35
C ALA A 87 -2.70 1.42 1.67
N ARG A 88 -3.24 0.28 2.16
CA ARG A 88 -4.48 -0.28 1.62
C ARG A 88 -5.65 0.68 1.73
N LEU A 89 -5.80 1.38 2.85
CA LEU A 89 -6.86 2.39 3.01
C LEU A 89 -6.74 3.49 1.94
N ASN A 90 -5.52 3.92 1.62
CA ASN A 90 -5.26 4.89 0.55
C ASN A 90 -5.54 4.33 -0.86
N VAL A 91 -5.35 3.03 -1.08
CA VAL A 91 -5.81 2.37 -2.33
C VAL A 91 -7.34 2.45 -2.40
N LEU A 92 -8.03 1.96 -1.36
CA LEU A 92 -9.49 1.84 -1.35
C LEU A 92 -10.21 3.17 -1.58
N ILE A 93 -9.75 4.25 -0.95
CA ILE A 93 -10.40 5.57 -1.10
C ILE A 93 -10.30 6.11 -2.53
N ASN A 94 -9.25 5.76 -3.27
CA ASN A 94 -9.06 6.20 -4.65
C ASN A 94 -9.76 5.27 -5.67
N LEU A 95 -9.98 3.99 -5.34
CA LEU A 95 -10.67 3.05 -6.23
C LEU A 95 -12.12 3.45 -6.54
N GLY A 96 -12.82 4.03 -5.57
CA GLY A 96 -14.25 4.37 -5.72
C GLY A 96 -14.54 5.42 -6.80
N GLY A 97 -13.53 6.22 -7.18
CA GLY A 97 -13.68 7.29 -8.17
C GLY A 97 -13.33 6.89 -9.61
N LEU A 98 -12.82 5.69 -9.85
CA LEU A 98 -12.37 5.25 -11.17
C LEU A 98 -13.51 4.75 -12.06
N VAL A 99 -13.49 5.17 -13.32
CA VAL A 99 -14.35 4.62 -14.36
C VAL A 99 -13.79 3.29 -14.88
N ASP A 100 -12.47 3.16 -14.96
CA ASP A 100 -11.79 1.93 -15.39
C ASP A 100 -11.90 0.82 -14.33
N ARG A 101 -12.98 0.05 -14.42
CA ARG A 101 -13.28 -1.05 -13.49
C ARG A 101 -12.27 -2.18 -13.54
N ALA A 102 -11.75 -2.51 -14.72
CA ALA A 102 -10.77 -3.59 -14.85
C ALA A 102 -9.47 -3.25 -14.11
N PHE A 103 -8.99 -2.01 -14.25
CA PHE A 103 -7.85 -1.52 -13.49
C PHE A 103 -8.14 -1.51 -11.99
N ALA A 104 -9.31 -1.00 -11.57
CA ALA A 104 -9.71 -0.94 -10.17
C ALA A 104 -9.73 -2.33 -9.52
N ASP A 105 -10.35 -3.30 -10.17
CA ASP A 105 -10.48 -4.67 -9.67
C ASP A 105 -9.10 -5.37 -9.59
N SER A 106 -8.22 -5.13 -10.57
CA SER A 106 -6.84 -5.65 -10.52
C SER A 106 -6.03 -5.07 -9.34
N CYS A 107 -6.18 -3.77 -9.07
CA CYS A 107 -5.50 -3.10 -7.96
C CYS A 107 -6.02 -3.59 -6.61
N LEU A 108 -7.34 -3.83 -6.49
CA LEU A 108 -7.94 -4.38 -5.30
C LEU A 108 -7.45 -5.81 -5.02
N ALA A 109 -7.44 -6.66 -6.04
CA ALA A 109 -6.95 -8.04 -5.92
C ALA A 109 -5.48 -8.06 -5.48
N GLU A 110 -4.65 -7.18 -6.04
CA GLU A 110 -3.24 -7.05 -5.65
C GLU A 110 -3.10 -6.60 -4.18
N ALA A 111 -3.86 -5.59 -3.77
CA ALA A 111 -3.86 -5.09 -2.39
C ALA A 111 -4.28 -6.17 -1.39
N ASP A 112 -5.34 -6.92 -1.68
CA ASP A 112 -5.84 -7.99 -0.81
C ASP A 112 -4.84 -9.14 -0.71
N ALA A 113 -4.20 -9.53 -1.82
CA ALA A 113 -3.14 -10.55 -1.81
C ALA A 113 -1.94 -10.13 -0.95
N MET A 114 -1.49 -8.88 -1.07
CA MET A 114 -0.39 -8.36 -0.26
C MET A 114 -0.74 -8.28 1.22
N MET A 115 -1.98 -7.89 1.57
CA MET A 115 -2.42 -7.90 2.97
C MET A 115 -2.44 -9.32 3.54
N ALA A 116 -3.02 -10.28 2.81
CA ALA A 116 -3.05 -11.66 3.26
C ALA A 116 -1.62 -12.21 3.50
N GLN A 117 -0.68 -11.89 2.60
CA GLN A 117 0.73 -12.24 2.78
C GLN A 117 1.33 -11.59 4.03
N VAL A 118 1.14 -10.28 4.21
CA VAL A 118 1.73 -9.54 5.34
C VAL A 118 1.18 -10.06 6.67
N CYS A 119 -0.14 -10.16 6.82
CA CYS A 119 -0.78 -10.66 8.04
C CYS A 119 -0.33 -12.09 8.35
N GLY A 120 -0.35 -12.99 7.36
CA GLY A 120 0.01 -14.39 7.56
C GLY A 120 1.50 -14.62 7.87
N ILE A 121 2.42 -13.77 7.37
CA ILE A 121 3.83 -13.85 7.78
C ILE A 121 4.00 -13.28 9.19
N LYS A 122 3.38 -12.13 9.50
CA LYS A 122 3.47 -11.51 10.83
C LYS A 122 2.93 -12.44 11.91
N GLU A 123 1.78 -13.08 11.72
CA GLU A 123 1.20 -13.99 12.70
C GLU A 123 2.13 -15.15 13.04
N ARG A 124 2.65 -15.83 12.02
CA ARG A 124 3.61 -16.94 12.22
C ARG A 124 4.89 -16.47 12.89
N MET A 125 5.42 -15.33 12.46
CA MET A 125 6.67 -14.79 12.98
C MET A 125 6.55 -14.34 14.43
N LEU A 126 5.44 -13.69 14.82
CA LEU A 126 5.22 -13.29 16.21
C LEU A 126 5.03 -14.50 17.12
N SER A 127 4.28 -15.52 16.69
CA SER A 127 4.12 -16.76 17.46
C SER A 127 5.47 -17.42 17.75
N ASP A 128 6.33 -17.58 16.73
CA ASP A 128 7.68 -18.14 16.92
C ASP A 128 8.55 -17.29 17.86
N ILE A 129 8.53 -15.98 17.68
CA ILE A 129 9.31 -15.06 18.51
C ILE A 129 8.86 -15.13 19.98
N GLU A 130 7.56 -15.10 20.24
CA GLU A 130 7.01 -15.15 21.60
C GLU A 130 7.35 -16.47 22.30
N GLU A 131 7.23 -17.61 21.60
CA GLU A 131 7.63 -18.92 22.13
C GLU A 131 9.12 -18.97 22.48
N ARG A 132 9.99 -18.39 21.64
CA ARG A 132 11.44 -18.38 21.86
C ARG A 132 11.88 -17.42 22.95
N LEU A 133 11.15 -16.32 23.18
CA LEU A 133 11.45 -15.37 24.26
C LEU A 133 11.04 -15.89 25.65
N GLN A 134 10.20 -16.92 25.72
CA GLN A 134 9.76 -17.56 26.97
C GLN A 134 10.62 -18.76 27.38
N GLN A 135 11.57 -19.19 26.54
CA GLN A 135 12.54 -20.27 26.81
C GLN A 135 13.79 -19.72 27.49
#